data_AF-A0A3B9PLI8-F1
#
_entry.id   AF-A0A3B9PLI8-F1
#
_cell.length_a   1.000
_cell.length_b   1.000
_cell.length_c   1.000
_cell.angle_alpha   90.00
_cell.angle_beta   90.00
_cell.angle_gamma   90.00
#
_symmetry.space_group_name_H-M   'P 1'
#
loop_
_entity.id
_entity.type
_entity.pdbx_description
1 polymer ?
#
loop_
_entity_poly.entity_id
_entity_poly.type
_entity_poly.pdbx_seq_one_letter_code
_entity_poly.pdbx_strand_id
1 'polypeptide(L)'
;FDSFSFGQGELNSTSRAASSRVLGSGSTVASGPSVSTQVLSLGKRLGPDLFLSFEQSLGGAATLVKLTYQISRRMSVIARGGTDTALDLHYGFSFR
;
A
#
# COMPACT_ATOMS: atom_id res chain seq x y z
N PHE A 1 9.66 -12.65 0.18
CA PHE A 1 8.99 -12.49 1.47
C PHE A 1 7.52 -12.22 1.22
N ASP A 2 6.68 -13.01 1.85
CA ASP A 2 5.24 -12.78 1.95
C ASP A 2 4.96 -12.10 3.28
N SER A 3 3.99 -11.20 3.32
CA SER A 3 3.64 -10.37 4.47
C SER A 3 2.15 -10.48 4.73
N PHE A 4 1.80 -10.70 5.98
CA PHE A 4 0.43 -10.86 6.45
C PHE A 4 0.30 -9.98 7.68
N SER A 5 -0.71 -9.12 7.69
CA SER A 5 -0.92 -8.20 8.80
C SER A 5 -2.40 -7.91 8.99
N PHE A 6 -2.76 -7.67 10.24
CA PHE A 6 -4.09 -7.24 10.65
C PHE A 6 -3.91 -5.90 11.36
N GLY A 7 -4.77 -4.93 11.05
CA GLY A 7 -4.69 -3.58 11.60
C GLY A 7 -6.05 -2.94 11.69
N GLN A 8 -6.13 -1.80 12.35
CA GLN A 8 -7.34 -0.98 12.45
C GLN A 8 -7.05 0.37 11.77
N GLY A 9 -7.82 0.74 10.75
CA GLY A 9 -7.65 1.97 9.98
C GLY A 9 -8.67 2.12 8.84
N GLU A 10 -8.93 3.36 8.42
CA GLU A 10 -9.93 3.70 7.39
C GLU A 10 -9.37 3.55 5.96
N LEU A 11 -10.15 2.96 5.04
CA LEU A 11 -9.86 2.97 3.59
C LEU A 11 -10.50 4.22 2.96
N ASN A 12 -9.80 5.36 2.99
CA ASN A 12 -10.26 6.61 2.35
C ASN A 12 -9.27 7.08 1.25
N SER A 13 -9.79 7.41 0.07
CA SER A 13 -9.05 7.71 -1.18
C SER A 13 -8.34 9.07 -1.23
N THR A 14 -8.48 9.90 -0.20
CA THR A 14 -7.87 11.24 -0.12
C THR A 14 -7.01 11.34 1.14
N SER A 15 -5.69 11.33 0.95
CA SER A 15 -4.64 11.61 1.97
C SER A 15 -4.44 10.53 3.03
N ARG A 16 -3.39 9.71 2.84
CA ARG A 16 -3.15 8.45 3.55
C ARG A 16 -2.10 8.60 4.65
N ALA A 17 -2.38 8.00 5.81
CA ALA A 17 -1.37 7.19 6.47
C ALA A 17 -1.96 6.14 7.43
N ALA A 18 -1.93 4.89 6.97
CA ALA A 18 -2.15 3.73 7.81
C ALA A 18 -0.89 3.45 8.64
N SER A 19 -0.98 3.55 9.96
CA SER A 19 0.09 3.11 10.86
C SER A 19 0.07 1.58 10.99
N SER A 20 0.54 0.86 9.97
CA SER A 20 0.80 -0.58 10.06
C SER A 20 2.20 -0.81 10.63
N ARG A 21 2.29 -1.34 11.85
CA ARG A 21 3.57 -1.82 12.40
C ARG A 21 3.79 -3.23 11.88
N VAL A 22 4.42 -3.35 10.71
CA VAL A 22 4.95 -4.62 10.20
C VAL A 22 6.42 -4.72 10.64
N LEU A 23 6.73 -5.68 11.51
CA LEU A 23 8.12 -6.04 11.84
C LEU A 23 8.72 -6.76 10.62
N GLY A 24 9.28 -5.99 9.68
CA GLY A 24 9.97 -6.53 8.52
C GLY A 24 10.07 -5.54 7.36
N SER A 25 11.24 -4.89 7.23
CA SER A 25 11.68 -4.04 6.11
C SER A 25 10.93 -2.72 5.85
N GLY A 26 11.43 -1.66 6.51
CA GLY A 26 11.59 -0.28 6.00
C GLY A 26 10.53 0.33 5.07
N SER A 27 9.53 1.00 5.67
CA SER A 27 8.99 2.31 5.26
C SER A 27 7.75 2.61 6.10
N THR A 28 7.89 3.39 7.18
CA THR A 28 6.77 3.86 8.00
C THR A 28 6.24 5.18 7.46
N VAL A 29 4.99 5.22 7.00
CA VAL A 29 4.28 6.45 6.65
C VAL A 29 3.17 6.67 7.69
N ALA A 30 3.19 7.82 8.38
CA ALA A 30 2.39 8.15 9.57
C ALA A 30 1.28 9.18 9.28
N SER A 31 0.13 9.08 10.00
CA SER A 31 -0.90 10.13 10.32
C SER A 31 -2.41 9.79 10.14
N GLY A 32 -3.21 9.98 11.21
CA GLY A 32 -4.60 10.51 11.12
C GLY A 32 -5.75 9.68 11.76
N PRO A 33 -6.74 10.29 12.48
CA PRO A 33 -7.67 9.59 13.39
C PRO A 33 -9.02 9.13 12.77
N SER A 34 -9.63 8.14 13.46
CA SER A 34 -11.06 7.72 13.50
C SER A 34 -11.74 7.22 12.21
N VAL A 35 -11.94 5.91 12.08
CA VAL A 35 -13.07 5.06 12.52
C VAL A 35 -12.51 3.62 12.69
N SER A 36 -13.17 2.77 13.47
CA SER A 36 -12.68 1.43 13.83
C SER A 36 -12.95 0.42 12.71
N THR A 37 -12.32 0.61 11.55
CA THR A 37 -12.41 -0.37 10.47
C THR A 37 -11.25 -1.36 10.59
N GLN A 38 -11.55 -2.62 10.92
CA GLN A 38 -10.54 -3.68 10.95
C GLN A 38 -10.19 -4.06 9.52
N VAL A 39 -8.91 -4.02 9.17
CA VAL A 39 -8.40 -4.28 7.83
C VAL A 39 -7.44 -5.46 7.85
N LEU A 40 -7.64 -6.38 6.92
CA LEU A 40 -6.71 -7.45 6.61
C LEU A 40 -5.81 -6.98 5.47
N SER A 41 -4.51 -7.03 5.68
CA SER A 41 -3.50 -6.62 4.69
C SER A 41 -2.57 -7.76 4.37
N LEU A 42 -2.48 -8.09 3.08
CA LEU A 42 -1.67 -9.15 2.52
C LEU A 42 -0.70 -8.50 1.52
N GLY A 43 0.59 -8.78 1.63
CA GLY A 43 1.60 -8.30 0.70
C GLY A 43 2.46 -9.44 0.21
N LYS A 44 2.68 -9.52 -1.09
CA LYS A 44 3.50 -10.55 -1.73
C LYS A 44 4.53 -9.89 -2.63
N ARG A 45 5.79 -10.24 -2.42
CA ARG A 45 6.88 -9.87 -3.33
C ARG A 45 6.99 -10.93 -4.43
N LEU A 46 6.54 -10.58 -5.63
CA LEU A 46 6.55 -11.44 -6.81
C LEU A 46 7.91 -11.43 -7.51
N GLY A 47 8.70 -10.37 -7.31
CA GLY A 47 10.05 -10.26 -7.84
C GLY A 47 10.91 -9.27 -7.03
N PRO A 48 12.17 -9.08 -7.39
CA PRO A 48 13.03 -8.09 -6.71
C PRO A 48 12.40 -6.69 -6.74
N ASP A 49 11.77 -6.34 -7.86
CA ASP A 49 11.23 -5.02 -8.15
C ASP A 49 9.69 -4.96 -8.21
N LEU A 50 9.02 -6.09 -8.02
CA LEU A 50 7.57 -6.22 -8.14
C LEU A 50 6.93 -6.61 -6.80
N PHE A 51 6.05 -5.76 -6.31
CA PHE A 51 5.33 -5.94 -5.05
C PHE A 51 3.82 -5.81 -5.25
N LEU A 52 3.08 -6.84 -4.85
CA LEU A 52 1.63 -6.84 -4.83
C LEU A 52 1.16 -6.72 -3.38
N SER A 53 0.17 -5.88 -3.13
CA SER A 53 -0.48 -5.73 -1.84
C SER A 53 -1.98 -5.69 -2.01
N PHE A 54 -2.68 -6.32 -1.08
CA PHE A 54 -4.11 -6.45 -1.04
C PHE A 54 -4.58 -6.11 0.37
N GLU A 55 -5.47 -5.15 0.48
CA GLU A 55 -6.03 -4.65 1.73
C GLU A 55 -7.55 -4.79 1.65
N GLN A 56 -8.16 -5.50 2.59
CA GLN A 56 -9.61 -5.70 2.63
C GLN A 56 -10.15 -5.40 4.03
N SER A 57 -11.20 -4.61 4.11
CA SER A 57 -11.94 -4.41 5.36
C SER A 57 -12.65 -5.70 5.76
N LEU A 58 -12.53 -6.12 7.03
CA LEU A 58 -13.23 -7.31 7.56
C LEU A 58 -14.76 -7.18 7.47
N GLY A 59 -15.28 -5.95 7.44
CA GLY A 59 -16.69 -5.69 7.21
C GLY A 59 -17.12 -5.79 5.73
N GLY A 60 -16.20 -6.09 4.81
CA GLY A 60 -16.47 -6.18 3.36
C GLY A 60 -16.80 -4.84 2.68
N ALA A 61 -16.76 -3.74 3.43
CA ALA A 61 -17.19 -2.43 2.94
C ALA A 61 -16.22 -1.80 1.91
N ALA A 62 -14.95 -2.19 1.94
CA ALA A 62 -13.94 -1.63 1.06
C ALA A 62 -12.81 -2.64 0.80
N THR A 63 -12.34 -2.65 -0.44
CA THR A 63 -11.24 -3.49 -0.90
C THR A 63 -10.27 -2.64 -1.70
N LEU A 64 -8.98 -2.78 -1.45
CA LEU A 64 -7.92 -2.05 -2.12
C LEU A 64 -6.79 -2.99 -2.51
N VAL A 65 -6.50 -3.01 -3.80
CA VAL A 65 -5.38 -3.72 -4.40
C VAL A 65 -4.34 -2.69 -4.81
N LYS A 66 -3.08 -2.91 -4.48
CA LYS A 66 -1.98 -2.03 -4.86
C LYS A 66 -0.83 -2.86 -5.39
N LEU A 67 -0.50 -2.64 -6.65
CA LEU A 67 0.64 -3.22 -7.35
C LEU A 67 1.70 -2.15 -7.53
N THR A 68 2.93 -2.42 -7.13
CA THR A 68 4.06 -1.53 -7.28
C THR A 68 5.13 -2.23 -8.07
N TYR A 69 5.60 -1.58 -9.14
CA TYR A 69 6.66 -2.09 -9.99
C TYR A 69 7.76 -1.04 -10.14
N GLN A 70 8.98 -1.40 -9.76
CA GLN A 70 10.16 -0.57 -9.99
C GLN A 70 10.72 -0.93 -11.37
N ILE A 71 10.57 0.00 -12.31
CA ILE A 71 11.13 -0.16 -13.66
C ILE A 71 12.63 0.09 -13.63
N SER A 72 13.08 1.02 -12.79
CA SER A 72 14.49 1.41 -12.66
C SER A 72 14.72 2.10 -11.32
N ARG A 73 15.98 2.35 -10.96
CA ARG A 73 16.37 3.10 -9.74
C ARG A 73 15.75 4.50 -9.62
N ARG A 74 15.24 5.05 -10.72
CA ARG A 74 14.64 6.38 -10.84
C ARG A 74 13.17 6.37 -11.21
N MET A 75 12.60 5.22 -11.58
CA MET A 75 11.24 5.15 -12.11
C MET A 75 10.48 3.98 -11.49
N SER A 76 9.31 4.30 -10.93
CA SER A 76 8.41 3.31 -10.34
C SER A 76 6.98 3.59 -10.77
N VAL A 77 6.23 2.55 -11.02
CA VAL A 77 4.80 2.61 -11.35
C VAL A 77 4.04 1.95 -10.22
N ILE A 78 2.96 2.61 -9.79
CA ILE A 78 2.07 2.13 -8.75
C ILE A 78 0.67 2.09 -9.33
N ALA A 79 0.13 0.89 -9.51
CA ALA A 79 -1.26 0.69 -9.86
C ALA A 79 -2.05 0.42 -8.58
N ARG A 80 -3.20 1.08 -8.43
CA ARG A 80 -4.16 0.90 -7.35
C ARG A 80 -5.50 0.55 -7.95
N GLY A 81 -6.21 -0.39 -7.34
CA GLY A 81 -7.51 -0.86 -7.78
C GLY A 81 -8.36 -1.32 -6.60
N GLY A 82 -9.61 -1.70 -6.85
CA GLY A 82 -10.57 -2.10 -5.81
C GLY A 82 -11.78 -1.18 -5.83
N THR A 83 -12.14 -0.60 -4.68
CA THR A 83 -13.24 0.38 -4.60
C THR A 83 -12.96 1.63 -5.45
N ASP A 84 -11.69 2.00 -5.60
CA ASP A 84 -11.24 3.08 -6.48
C ASP A 84 -10.03 2.61 -7.29
N THR A 85 -9.97 3.01 -8.56
CA THR A 85 -8.88 2.61 -9.47
C THR A 85 -8.06 3.84 -9.84
N ALA A 86 -6.76 3.76 -9.57
CA ALA A 86 -5.81 4.83 -9.84
C ALA A 86 -4.49 4.26 -10.37
N LEU A 87 -3.80 5.02 -11.21
CA LEU A 87 -2.49 4.66 -11.71
C LEU A 87 -1.55 5.83 -11.50
N ASP A 88 -0.51 5.61 -10.71
CA ASP A 88 0.49 6.61 -10.37
C ASP A 88 1.83 6.22 -11.01
N LEU A 89 2.51 7.19 -11.61
CA LEU A 89 3.85 7.02 -12.17
C LEU A 89 4.80 8.01 -11.50
N HIS A 90 5.85 7.49 -10.90
CA HIS A 90 6.81 8.26 -10.13
C HIS A 90 8.16 8.26 -10.83
N TYR A 91 8.71 9.46 -11.03
CA TYR A 91 10.04 9.67 -11.59
C TYR A 91 10.88 10.53 -10.65
N GLY A 92 12.00 10.00 -10.19
CA GLY A 92 12.98 10.71 -9.37
C GLY A 92 14.18 11.11 -10.20
N PHE A 93 14.38 12.41 -10.40
CA PHE A 93 15.65 12.95 -10.88
C PHE A 93 16.46 13.48 -9.69
N SER A 94 17.72 13.05 -9.58
CA SER A 94 18.66 13.59 -8.60
C SER A 94 19.75 14.34 -9.37
N PHE A 95 19.87 15.64 -9.10
CA PHE A 95 21.00 16.47 -9.55
C PHE A 95 22.09 16.41 -8.47
N ARG A 96 23.34 16.33 -8.89
CA ARG A 96 24.51 16.50 -8.04
C ARG A 96 25.28 17.73 -8.50
#